data_AF-A0A532AH76-F1
#
_entry.id   AF-A0A532AH76-F1
#
_cell.length_a   1.000
_cell.length_b   1.000
_cell.length_c   1.000
_cell.angle_alpha   90.00
_cell.angle_beta   90.00
_cell.angle_gamma   90.00
#
_symmetry.space_group_name_H-M   'P 1'
#
loop_
_entity.id
_entity.type
_entity.pdbx_description
1 polymer ?
#
loop_
_entity_poly.entity_id
_entity_poly.type
_entity_poly.pdbx_seq_one_letter_code
_entity_poly.pdbx_strand_id
1 'polypeptide(L)'
;PNLYGLVQGEANAIEPRKTPLSSMSPTIVAKDGKPFMVIGSPGGSRIITITLEAIVNVVDHGMNIQEAIDAPRIHHQWLPDTVYIEPFGLSPDT
;
A
#
# COMPACT_ATOMS: atom_id res chain seq x y z
N PRO A 1 -18.14 5.14 6.96
CA PRO A 1 -16.91 4.42 6.55
C PRO A 1 -17.25 2.96 6.23
N ASN A 2 -16.54 2.32 5.30
CA ASN A 2 -16.70 0.88 5.04
C ASN A 2 -15.84 0.04 6.02
N LEU A 3 -15.75 -1.27 5.81
CA LEU A 3 -14.97 -2.22 6.63
C LEU A 3 -13.51 -1.76 6.88
N TYR A 4 -12.91 -1.02 5.95
CA TYR A 4 -11.52 -0.58 6.01
C TYR A 4 -11.36 0.89 6.43
N GLY A 5 -12.43 1.53 6.92
CA GLY A 5 -12.39 2.93 7.34
C GLY A 5 -12.44 3.94 6.18
N LEU A 6 -12.51 3.48 4.92
CA LEU A 6 -12.57 4.38 3.76
C LEU A 6 -13.92 5.12 3.71
N VAL A 7 -13.84 6.44 3.51
CA VAL A 7 -14.99 7.29 3.25
C VAL A 7 -15.33 7.22 1.76
N GLN A 8 -16.62 7.11 1.45
CA GLN A 8 -17.12 6.96 0.09
C GLN A 8 -18.02 8.17 -0.23
N GLY A 9 -17.88 8.71 -1.43
CA GLY A 9 -18.74 9.79 -1.95
C GLY A 9 -19.61 9.30 -3.09
N GLU A 10 -20.28 10.24 -3.77
CA GLU A 10 -21.18 9.96 -4.91
C GLU A 10 -20.49 9.15 -6.01
N ALA A 11 -19.21 9.41 -6.28
CA ALA A 11 -18.45 8.68 -7.29
C ALA A 11 -18.42 7.16 -7.07
N ASN A 12 -18.46 6.68 -5.82
CA ASN A 12 -18.51 5.26 -5.49
C ASN A 12 -19.86 4.84 -4.86
N ALA A 13 -20.94 5.57 -5.12
CA ALA A 13 -22.29 5.17 -4.76
C ALA A 13 -22.71 3.87 -5.48
N ILE A 14 -23.64 3.14 -4.88
CA ILE A 14 -24.16 1.87 -5.39
C ILE A 14 -25.06 2.14 -6.60
N GLU A 15 -24.77 1.48 -7.72
CA GLU A 15 -25.58 1.53 -8.94
C GLU A 15 -25.60 0.16 -9.62
N PRO A 16 -26.69 -0.21 -10.31
CA PRO A 16 -26.76 -1.46 -11.05
C PRO A 16 -25.61 -1.59 -12.06
N ARG A 17 -24.93 -2.74 -12.04
CA ARG A 17 -23.81 -3.09 -12.95
C ARG A 17 -22.54 -2.24 -12.79
N LYS A 18 -22.48 -1.31 -11.83
CA LYS A 18 -21.27 -0.53 -11.53
C LYS A 18 -20.26 -1.40 -10.76
N THR A 19 -18.99 -1.30 -11.14
CA THR A 19 -17.89 -1.96 -10.42
C THR A 19 -17.55 -1.13 -9.18
N PRO A 20 -17.55 -1.71 -7.97
CA PRO A 20 -17.17 -0.99 -6.77
C PRO A 20 -15.68 -0.62 -6.79
N LEU A 21 -15.33 0.54 -6.24
CA LEU A 21 -13.95 0.96 -6.06
C LEU A 21 -13.15 -0.08 -5.26
N SER A 22 -11.94 -0.34 -5.70
CA SER A 22 -10.98 -1.24 -5.05
C SER A 22 -9.65 -0.53 -4.82
N SER A 23 -8.99 -0.87 -3.71
CA SER A 23 -7.62 -0.45 -3.40
C SER A 23 -6.57 -1.45 -3.91
N MET A 24 -6.96 -2.50 -4.65
CA MET A 24 -6.00 -3.47 -5.17
C MET A 24 -4.98 -2.81 -6.10
N SER A 25 -3.69 -3.10 -5.88
CA SER A 25 -2.58 -2.53 -6.64
C SER A 25 -1.59 -3.61 -7.13
N PRO A 26 -2.03 -4.61 -7.93
CA PRO A 26 -1.09 -5.52 -8.57
C PRO A 26 -0.18 -4.72 -9.50
N THR A 27 1.14 -4.77 -9.26
CA THR A 27 2.10 -3.84 -9.88
C THR A 27 3.28 -4.60 -10.48
N ILE A 28 3.65 -4.22 -11.69
CA ILE A 28 4.88 -4.67 -12.36
C ILE A 28 5.75 -3.44 -12.59
N VAL A 29 6.97 -3.47 -12.06
CA VAL A 29 7.98 -2.43 -12.28
C VAL A 29 8.93 -2.92 -13.36
N ALA A 30 9.19 -2.07 -14.35
CA ALA A 30 10.17 -2.31 -15.40
C ALA A 30 11.40 -1.43 -15.21
N LYS A 31 12.57 -1.97 -15.58
CA LYS A 31 13.84 -1.24 -15.65
C LYS A 31 14.48 -1.53 -17.00
N ASP A 32 14.85 -0.49 -17.72
CA ASP A 32 15.45 -0.58 -19.06
C ASP A 32 14.61 -1.44 -20.04
N GLY A 33 13.30 -1.26 -20.00
CA GLY A 33 12.35 -1.97 -20.85
C GLY A 33 12.14 -3.45 -20.50
N LYS A 34 12.72 -3.94 -19.40
CA LYS A 34 12.58 -5.33 -18.95
C LYS A 34 11.86 -5.41 -17.60
N PRO A 35 11.09 -6.48 -17.31
CA PRO A 35 10.53 -6.71 -15.99
C PRO A 35 11.64 -6.72 -14.93
N PHE A 36 11.45 -5.92 -13.89
CA PHE A 36 12.38 -5.79 -12.76
C PHE A 36 11.78 -6.33 -11.47
N MET A 37 10.49 -6.07 -11.23
CA MET A 37 9.79 -6.54 -10.03
C MET A 37 8.30 -6.78 -10.34
N VAL A 38 7.73 -7.82 -9.72
CA VAL A 38 6.29 -8.11 -9.74
C VAL A 38 5.84 -8.18 -8.29
N ILE A 39 4.88 -7.35 -7.90
CA ILE A 39 4.50 -7.18 -6.50
C ILE A 39 3.02 -6.86 -6.31
N GLY A 40 2.49 -7.23 -5.14
CA GLY A 40 1.16 -6.89 -4.68
C GLY A 40 0.94 -7.41 -3.26
N SER A 41 -0.12 -6.95 -2.61
CA SER A 41 -0.46 -7.34 -1.24
C SER A 41 -1.98 -7.36 -1.02
N PRO A 42 -2.52 -8.20 -0.10
CA PRO A 42 -3.83 -7.96 0.51
C PRO A 42 -3.77 -6.80 1.52
N GLY A 43 -4.92 -6.39 2.08
CA GLY A 43 -4.96 -5.40 3.18
C GLY A 43 -6.03 -4.31 3.10
N GLY A 44 -6.96 -4.37 2.16
CA GLY A 44 -8.00 -3.33 2.00
C GLY A 44 -7.38 -1.96 1.72
N SER A 45 -7.66 -0.97 2.57
CA SER A 45 -7.10 0.38 2.46
C SER A 45 -5.57 0.44 2.48
N ARG A 46 -4.90 -0.55 3.09
CA ARG A 46 -3.44 -0.60 3.23
C ARG A 46 -2.71 -1.10 1.97
N ILE A 47 -3.41 -1.72 1.01
CA ILE A 47 -2.77 -2.35 -0.16
C ILE A 47 -1.88 -1.35 -0.92
N ILE A 48 -2.37 -0.12 -1.05
CA ILE A 48 -1.66 0.96 -1.76
C ILE A 48 -0.34 1.27 -1.05
N THR A 49 -0.35 1.53 0.26
CA THR A 49 0.87 1.90 1.00
C THR A 49 1.84 0.74 1.11
N ILE A 50 1.37 -0.49 1.40
CA ILE A 50 2.23 -1.68 1.46
C ILE A 50 2.99 -1.88 0.14
N THR A 51 2.29 -1.76 -0.99
CA THR A 51 2.89 -1.92 -2.31
C THR A 51 3.88 -0.79 -2.60
N LEU A 52 3.53 0.45 -2.24
CA LEU A 52 4.40 1.62 -2.38
C LEU A 52 5.69 1.48 -1.56
N GLU A 53 5.58 1.16 -0.28
CA GLU A 53 6.72 1.04 0.64
C GLU A 53 7.71 -0.03 0.17
N ALA A 54 7.21 -1.19 -0.27
CA ALA A 54 8.08 -2.23 -0.81
C ALA A 54 8.81 -1.77 -2.10
N ILE A 55 8.14 -0.98 -2.95
CA ILE A 55 8.79 -0.37 -4.13
C ILE A 55 9.87 0.63 -3.72
N VAL A 56 9.57 1.54 -2.78
CA VAL A 56 10.52 2.54 -2.26
C VAL A 56 11.73 1.85 -1.62
N ASN A 57 11.52 0.80 -0.83
CA ASN A 57 12.59 0.02 -0.22
C ASN A 57 13.55 -0.56 -1.25
N VAL A 58 13.05 -1.13 -2.34
CA VAL A 58 13.90 -1.67 -3.41
C VAL A 58 14.58 -0.56 -4.22
N VAL A 59 13.84 0.48 -4.60
CA VAL A 59 14.31 1.49 -5.57
C VAL A 59 15.20 2.54 -4.90
N ASP A 60 14.75 3.11 -3.79
CA ASP A 60 15.39 4.25 -3.13
C ASP A 60 16.38 3.79 -2.04
N HIS A 61 16.04 2.73 -1.30
CA HIS A 61 16.91 2.19 -0.25
C HIS A 61 17.82 1.05 -0.71
N GLY A 62 17.69 0.61 -1.97
CA GLY A 62 18.56 -0.41 -2.56
C GLY A 62 18.44 -1.79 -1.92
N MET A 63 17.35 -2.04 -1.17
CA MET A 63 17.10 -3.32 -0.52
C MET A 63 16.87 -4.41 -1.55
N ASN A 64 17.27 -5.63 -1.22
CA ASN A 64 16.79 -6.80 -1.96
C ASN A 64 15.29 -7.05 -1.64
N ILE A 65 14.63 -7.88 -2.44
CA ILE A 65 13.17 -8.06 -2.30
C ILE A 65 12.77 -8.67 -0.95
N GLN A 66 13.59 -9.53 -0.35
CA GLN A 66 13.29 -10.12 0.94
C GLN A 66 13.38 -9.06 2.05
N GLU A 67 14.46 -8.28 2.06
CA GLU A 67 14.64 -7.14 2.97
C GLU A 67 13.49 -6.13 2.86
N ALA A 68 13.09 -5.79 1.63
CA ALA A 68 12.00 -4.83 1.39
C ALA A 68 10.64 -5.32 1.90
N ILE A 69 10.41 -6.64 1.90
CA ILE A 69 9.16 -7.26 2.38
C ILE A 69 9.17 -7.44 3.90
N ASP A 70 10.33 -7.77 4.48
CA ASP A 70 10.51 -7.96 5.92
C ASP A 70 10.60 -6.63 6.68
N ALA A 71 10.90 -5.54 5.97
CA ALA A 71 10.89 -4.20 6.54
C ALA A 71 9.50 -3.85 7.12
N PRO A 72 9.46 -3.25 8.33
CA PRO A 72 8.21 -2.87 8.98
C PRO A 72 7.53 -1.72 8.23
N ARG A 73 6.20 -1.65 8.31
CA ARG A 73 5.38 -0.73 7.51
C ARG A 73 4.75 0.41 8.31
N ILE A 74 4.48 1.51 7.61
CA ILE A 74 3.80 2.71 8.10
C ILE A 74 2.64 3.08 7.17
N HIS A 75 1.47 3.36 7.74
CA HIS A 75 0.27 3.64 6.97
C HIS A 75 -0.50 4.86 7.50
N HIS A 76 -0.89 5.77 6.61
CA HIS A 76 -1.90 6.80 6.87
C HIS A 76 -2.86 6.83 5.68
N GLN A 77 -4.16 6.89 5.96
CA GLN A 77 -5.23 6.84 4.95
C GLN A 77 -6.12 8.08 4.99
N TRP A 78 -5.55 9.21 5.44
CA TRP A 78 -6.23 10.48 5.75
C TRP A 78 -7.23 10.39 6.90
N LEU A 79 -8.25 9.53 6.79
CA LEU A 79 -9.24 9.27 7.83
C LEU A 79 -9.23 7.77 8.22
N PRO A 80 -9.11 7.43 9.52
CA PRO A 80 -8.90 8.35 10.63
C PRO A 80 -7.53 9.05 10.53
N ASP A 81 -7.43 10.24 11.14
CA ASP A 81 -6.18 11.00 11.18
C ASP A 81 -5.22 10.36 12.20
N THR A 82 -4.55 9.30 11.76
CA THR A 82 -3.70 8.47 12.60
C THR A 82 -2.67 7.78 11.71
N VAL A 83 -1.40 7.89 12.10
CA VAL A 83 -0.32 7.09 11.51
C VAL A 83 -0.31 5.73 12.21
N TYR A 84 -0.54 4.68 11.44
CA TYR A 84 -0.40 3.29 11.88
C TYR A 84 1.03 2.81 11.60
N ILE A 85 1.62 2.12 12.57
CA ILE A 85 2.99 1.61 12.48
C ILE A 85 2.97 0.15 12.97
N GLU A 86 3.69 -0.73 12.30
CA GLU A 86 3.88 -2.10 12.78
C GLU A 86 4.79 -2.14 14.03
N PRO A 87 4.67 -3.18 14.90
CA PRO A 87 5.53 -3.31 16.06
C PRO A 87 7.02 -3.22 15.69
N PHE A 88 7.78 -2.44 16.46
CA PHE A 88 9.21 -2.19 16.24
C PHE A 88 9.54 -1.49 14.90
N GLY A 89 8.55 -0.86 14.26
CA GLY A 89 8.72 -0.22 12.95
C GLY A 89 9.45 1.12 12.95
N LEU A 90 9.49 1.80 14.09
CA LEU A 90 10.26 3.01 14.31
C LEU A 90 11.07 2.87 15.60
N SER A 91 12.28 3.45 15.60
CA SER A 91 13.08 3.53 16.82
C SER A 91 12.39 4.46 17.83
N PRO A 92 12.41 4.16 19.14
CA PRO A 92 12.04 5.13 20.15
C PRO A 92 12.89 6.41 20.14
N ASP A 93 14.07 6.35 19.52
CA ASP A 93 15.01 7.47 19.42
C ASP A 93 14.79 8.37 18.19
N THR A 94 13.84 8.00 17.31
CA THR A 94 13.39 8.84 16.17
C THR A 94 12.27 9.78 16.59
#